data_AF-A0A531MHD8-F1
#
_entry.id   AF-A0A531MHD8-F1
#
_cell.length_a   1.000
_cell.length_b   1.000
_cell.length_c   1.000
_cell.angle_alpha   90.00
_cell.angle_beta   90.00
_cell.angle_gamma   90.00
#
_symmetry.space_group_name_H-M   'P 1'
#
loop_
_entity.id
_entity.type
_entity.pdbx_description
1 polymer ?
#
loop_
_entity_poly.entity_id
_entity_poly.type
_entity_poly.pdbx_seq_one_letter_code
_entity_poly.pdbx_strand_id
1 'polypeptide(L)'
;AFRFEDDGIIPNHPHWPLVVYRGVVKLPAEFDPAAIFEELFERNNWKGSWRNGIYDYAHYHSRIHEVLGVARGSAKVQFGGKRGRT
;
A
#
# COMPACT_ATOMS: atom_id res chain seq x y z
N ALA A 1 -11.95 6.20 2.64
CA ALA A 1 -10.56 6.67 2.78
C ALA A 1 -10.29 6.99 4.25
N PHE A 2 -9.06 6.82 4.73
CA PHE A 2 -8.66 7.01 6.12
C PHE A 2 -7.67 8.17 6.24
N ARG A 3 -7.89 9.06 7.20
CA ARG A 3 -6.97 10.17 7.50
C ARG A 3 -6.31 9.89 8.85
N PHE A 4 -5.01 10.15 8.89
CA PHE A 4 -4.18 10.05 10.08
C PHE A 4 -3.45 11.37 10.25
N GLU A 5 -3.45 11.89 11.47
CA GLU A 5 -2.68 13.09 11.80
C GLU A 5 -1.19 12.75 11.92
N ASP A 6 -0.35 13.76 11.81
CA ASP A 6 1.05 13.63 12.20
C ASP A 6 1.15 13.35 13.70
N ASP A 7 1.86 12.30 14.09
CA ASP A 7 2.16 12.00 15.50
C ASP A 7 3.52 12.50 15.97
N GLY A 8 4.23 13.23 15.11
CA GLY A 8 5.57 13.78 15.35
C GLY A 8 6.69 12.77 15.14
N ILE A 9 6.37 11.50 14.87
CA ILE A 9 7.34 10.41 14.64
C ILE A 9 7.14 9.80 13.26
N ILE A 10 5.90 9.45 12.91
CA ILE A 10 5.48 8.89 11.62
C ILE A 10 4.64 9.95 10.90
N PRO A 11 5.23 10.76 10.03
CA PRO A 11 4.52 11.83 9.35
C PRO A 11 3.52 11.24 8.35
N ASN A 12 2.25 11.65 8.45
CA ASN A 12 1.21 11.36 7.47
C ASN A 12 1.02 12.55 6.54
N HIS A 13 0.55 12.29 5.31
CA HIS A 13 0.38 13.36 4.33
C HIS A 13 -0.76 14.31 4.75
N PRO A 14 -0.53 15.65 4.83
CA PRO A 14 -1.50 16.59 5.39
C PRO A 14 -2.78 16.70 4.56
N HIS A 15 -2.70 16.42 3.25
CA HIS A 15 -3.84 16.58 2.33
C HIS A 15 -4.41 15.26 1.83
N TRP A 16 -3.61 14.19 1.75
CA TRP A 16 -3.96 12.98 1.00
C TRP A 16 -4.20 11.82 1.94
N PRO A 17 -5.39 11.20 1.91
CA PRO A 17 -5.73 10.10 2.81
C PRO A 17 -5.14 8.77 2.31
N LEU A 18 -5.05 7.78 3.21
CA LEU A 18 -4.94 6.38 2.83
C LEU A 18 -6.23 5.94 2.12
N VAL A 19 -6.08 5.35 0.94
CA VAL A 19 -7.20 4.79 0.18
C VAL A 19 -7.09 3.28 0.14
N VAL A 20 -8.20 2.59 0.43
CA VAL A 20 -8.28 1.13 0.41
C VAL A 20 -9.34 0.72 -0.58
N TYR A 21 -8.92 0.07 -1.66
CA TYR A 21 -9.82 -0.50 -2.66
C TYR A 21 -9.97 -2.00 -2.42
N ARG A 22 -11.22 -2.48 -2.29
CA ARG A 22 -11.52 -3.90 -2.07
C ARG A 22 -12.20 -4.48 -3.31
N GLY A 23 -11.71 -5.63 -3.78
CA GLY A 23 -12.33 -6.37 -4.89
C GLY A 23 -12.29 -5.68 -6.25
N VAL A 24 -11.43 -4.67 -6.44
CA VAL A 24 -11.39 -3.89 -7.69
C VAL A 24 -10.53 -4.51 -8.79
N VAL A 25 -9.60 -5.40 -8.42
CA VAL A 25 -8.71 -6.09 -9.37
C VAL A 25 -9.20 -7.53 -9.53
N LYS A 26 -9.44 -7.94 -10.78
CA LYS A 26 -9.75 -9.34 -11.11
C LYS A 26 -8.46 -10.14 -11.15
N LEU A 27 -8.43 -11.28 -10.45
CA LEU A 27 -7.29 -12.19 -10.37
C LEU A 27 -7.70 -13.56 -10.93
N PRO A 28 -7.84 -13.66 -12.26
CA PRO A 28 -8.14 -14.93 -12.93
C PRO A 28 -7.03 -15.98 -12.66
N ALA A 29 -7.43 -17.25 -12.57
CA ALA A 29 -6.55 -18.32 -12.08
C ALA A 29 -5.44 -18.71 -13.06
N GLU A 30 -5.63 -18.42 -14.35
CA GLU A 30 -4.67 -18.69 -15.43
C GLU A 30 -3.45 -17.78 -15.42
N PHE A 31 -3.50 -16.64 -14.71
CA PHE A 31 -2.42 -15.68 -14.66
C PHE A 31 -1.76 -15.62 -13.27
N ASP A 32 -0.49 -15.23 -13.25
CA ASP A 32 0.18 -14.86 -12.01
C ASP A 32 -0.43 -13.58 -11.45
N PRO A 33 -1.09 -13.61 -10.27
CA PRO A 33 -1.78 -12.45 -9.75
C PRO A 33 -0.83 -11.30 -9.38
N ALA A 34 0.43 -11.58 -9.03
CA ALA A 34 1.39 -10.51 -8.77
C ALA A 34 1.73 -9.75 -10.06
N ALA A 35 1.90 -10.47 -11.18
CA ALA A 35 2.13 -9.86 -12.49
C ALA A 35 0.97 -8.95 -12.94
N ILE A 36 -0.27 -9.28 -12.57
CA ILE A 36 -1.44 -8.42 -12.84
C ILE A 36 -1.30 -7.06 -12.14
N PHE A 37 -0.88 -7.06 -10.87
CA PHE A 37 -0.65 -5.81 -10.13
C PHE A 37 0.56 -5.04 -10.68
N GLU A 38 1.65 -5.73 -11.02
CA GLU A 38 2.85 -5.10 -11.62
C GLU A 38 2.50 -4.37 -12.92
N GLU A 39 1.75 -5.01 -13.82
CA GLU A 39 1.29 -4.41 -15.06
C GLU A 39 0.33 -3.24 -14.81
N LEU A 40 -0.61 -3.40 -13.88
CA LEU A 40 -1.56 -2.35 -13.51
C LEU A 40 -0.83 -1.11 -12.96
N PHE A 41 0.16 -1.32 -12.10
CA PHE A 41 0.96 -0.26 -11.50
C PHE A 41 1.85 0.43 -12.54
N GLU A 42 2.57 -0.32 -13.37
CA GLU A 42 3.43 0.24 -14.42
C GLU A 42 2.62 1.08 -15.41
N ARG A 43 1.45 0.60 -15.87
CA ARG A 43 0.54 1.36 -16.74
C ARG A 43 0.05 2.66 -16.12
N ASN A 44 0.03 2.76 -14.79
CA ASN A 44 -0.33 3.97 -14.05
C ASN A 44 0.91 4.70 -13.50
N ASN A 45 2.09 4.44 -14.07
CA ASN A 45 3.36 5.08 -13.74
C ASN A 45 3.84 4.87 -12.29
N TRP A 46 3.31 3.85 -11.60
CA TRP A 46 3.86 3.32 -10.36
C TRP A 46 4.98 2.34 -10.72
N LYS A 47 6.22 2.78 -10.56
CA LYS A 47 7.42 2.07 -11.01
C LYS A 47 8.19 1.46 -9.83
N GLY A 48 9.11 0.55 -10.15
CA GLY A 48 9.98 -0.06 -9.15
C GLY A 48 9.26 -1.13 -8.33
N SER A 49 8.33 -1.84 -8.96
CA SER A 49 7.58 -2.93 -8.35
C SER A 49 8.51 -4.02 -7.79
N TRP A 50 8.15 -4.52 -6.61
CA TRP A 50 8.76 -5.68 -5.98
C TRP A 50 7.65 -6.54 -5.38
N ARG A 51 7.95 -7.82 -5.12
CA ARG A 51 7.00 -8.78 -4.56
C ARG A 51 7.45 -9.22 -3.17
N ASN A 52 6.73 -8.79 -2.14
CA ASN A 52 6.99 -9.17 -0.74
C ASN A 52 8.39 -8.76 -0.20
N GLY A 53 8.57 -8.34 1.05
CA GLY A 53 7.59 -8.17 2.14
C GLY A 53 7.47 -6.77 2.72
N ILE A 54 6.46 -6.60 3.56
CA ILE A 54 6.26 -5.38 4.35
C ILE A 54 7.12 -5.51 5.61
N TYR A 55 7.92 -4.49 5.93
CA TYR A 55 8.71 -4.49 7.17
C TYR A 55 7.79 -4.56 8.40
N ASP A 56 8.24 -5.28 9.42
CA ASP A 56 7.52 -5.48 10.68
C ASP A 56 7.72 -4.35 11.71
N TYR A 57 8.46 -3.31 11.32
CA TYR A 57 8.65 -2.09 12.08
C TYR A 57 8.02 -0.88 11.37
N ALA A 58 7.59 0.11 12.17
CA ALA A 58 7.04 1.36 11.64
C ALA A 58 8.09 2.12 10.84
N HIS A 59 7.76 2.46 9.60
CA HIS A 59 8.61 3.24 8.70
C HIS A 59 7.73 4.16 7.83
N TYR A 60 8.37 5.11 7.16
CA TYR A 60 7.70 6.04 6.25
C TYR A 60 8.61 6.42 5.08
N HIS A 61 7.99 6.92 4.02
CA HIS A 61 8.68 7.45 2.86
C HIS A 61 8.55 8.97 2.83
N SER A 62 9.68 9.69 2.88
CA SER A 62 9.69 11.16 2.92
C SER A 62 9.52 11.83 1.55
N ARG A 63 9.73 11.11 0.46
CA ARG A 63 9.81 11.67 -0.91
C ARG A 63 8.96 10.95 -1.94
N ILE A 64 8.33 9.83 -1.58
CA ILE A 64 7.58 8.99 -2.50
C ILE A 64 6.26 8.58 -1.87
N HIS A 65 5.27 8.32 -2.72
CA HIS A 65 4.06 7.60 -2.32
C HIS A 65 4.27 6.11 -2.56
N GLU A 66 3.61 5.30 -1.76
CA GLU A 66 3.62 3.85 -1.90
C GLU A 66 2.22 3.36 -2.29
N VAL A 67 2.17 2.37 -3.17
CA VAL A 67 0.96 1.62 -3.51
C VAL A 67 1.25 0.12 -3.28
N LEU A 68 0.29 -0.57 -2.68
CA LEU A 68 0.41 -2.00 -2.37
C LEU A 68 -0.75 -2.77 -3.02
N GLY A 69 -0.42 -3.88 -3.67
CA GLY A 69 -1.36 -4.86 -4.23
C GLY A 69 -1.32 -6.16 -3.44
N VAL A 70 -2.45 -6.63 -2.92
CA VAL A 70 -2.54 -7.94 -2.27
C VAL A 70 -2.85 -9.00 -3.33
N ALA A 71 -1.80 -9.60 -3.90
CA ALA A 71 -1.91 -10.60 -4.96
C ALA A 71 -2.50 -11.93 -4.45
N ARG A 72 -2.13 -12.37 -3.25
CA ARG A 72 -2.61 -13.59 -2.59
C ARG A 72 -2.55 -13.43 -1.06
N GLY A 73 -3.36 -14.21 -0.35
CA GLY A 73 -3.34 -14.24 1.12
C GLY A 73 -3.91 -12.98 1.77
N SER A 74 -3.41 -12.66 2.96
CA SER A 74 -3.87 -11.53 3.77
C SER A 74 -2.73 -10.97 4.60
N ALA A 75 -2.73 -9.67 4.84
CA ALA A 75 -1.80 -9.00 5.74
C ALA A 75 -2.56 -8.08 6.71
N LYS A 76 -1.96 -7.90 7.88
CA LYS A 76 -2.45 -6.99 8.92
C LYS A 76 -1.40 -5.88 9.08
N VAL A 77 -1.71 -4.65 8.68
CA VAL A 77 -0.72 -3.56 8.53
C VAL A 77 -1.19 -2.32 9.29
N GLN A 78 -0.34 -1.75 10.14
CA GLN A 78 -0.65 -0.52 10.86
C GLN A 78 -0.29 0.71 10.03
N PHE A 79 -1.24 1.62 9.85
CA PHE A 79 -1.05 2.92 9.22
C PHE A 79 -1.35 4.04 10.22
N GLY A 80 -0.67 5.19 10.10
CA GLY A 80 -0.93 6.36 10.93
C GLY A 80 -0.13 6.45 12.23
N GLY A 81 0.99 5.73 12.33
CA GLY A 81 1.85 5.73 13.52
C GLY A 81 1.19 5.09 14.75
N LYS A 82 1.64 5.45 15.95
CA LYS A 82 1.20 4.79 17.20
C LYS A 82 -0.29 4.99 17.50
N ARG A 83 -0.84 6.13 17.06
CA ARG A 83 -2.27 6.48 17.18
C ARG A 83 -3.09 6.04 15.97
N GLY A 84 -2.46 5.25 15.10
CA GLY A 84 -3.00 4.77 13.85
C GLY A 84 -4.02 3.64 13.98
N ARG A 85 -4.26 2.95 12.86
CA ARG A 85 -5.20 1.83 12.77
C ARG A 85 -4.59 0.69 11.97
N THR A 86 -5.15 -0.49 12.15
CA THR A 86 -4.79 -1.71 11.46
C THR A 86 -5.96 -2.28 10.70
#